data_AF-A0AAE3DXA3-F1
#
_entry.id   AF-A0AAE3DXA3-F1
#
_cell.length_a   1.000
_cell.length_b   1.000
_cell.length_c   1.000
_cell.angle_alpha   90.00
_cell.angle_beta   90.00
_cell.angle_gamma   90.00
#
_symmetry.space_group_name_H-M   'P 1'
#
loop_
_entity.id
_entity.type
_entity.pdbx_description
1 polymer ?
#
loop_
_entity_poly.entity_id
_entity_poly.type
_entity_poly.pdbx_seq_one_letter_code
_entity_poly.pdbx_strand_id
1 'polypeptide(L)'
;MIRVAILVDEGYYRKRANRLFGQKTAAERATELEEYCKKHLLQDKTGTYLYRIFYYDYPPCDKNIYHPFLQRNINLKKSDLYTWMNTFLNELKSTRKFALRMGRLSSNDTGYIIKPEKMKALCANKISFSDITEDNFRLDIK
;
A
#
# COMPACT_ATOMS: atom_id res chain seq x y z
N MET A 1 4.09 -30.59 16.95
CA MET A 1 4.61 -29.32 16.39
C MET A 1 3.43 -28.54 15.83
N ILE A 2 3.12 -27.37 16.40
CA ILE A 2 1.97 -26.56 15.98
C ILE A 2 2.36 -25.83 14.70
N ARG A 3 1.53 -25.95 13.64
CA ARG A 3 1.76 -25.26 12.38
C ARG A 3 1.01 -23.93 12.39
N VAL A 4 1.73 -22.83 12.19
CA VAL A 4 1.17 -21.48 12.18
C VAL A 4 1.17 -20.94 10.75
N ALA A 5 0.06 -20.35 10.35
CA ALA A 5 -0.05 -19.54 9.15
C ALA A 5 -0.33 -18.09 9.54
N ILE A 6 0.27 -17.15 8.82
CA ILE A 6 0.11 -15.71 9.06
C ILE A 6 -0.57 -15.11 7.83
N LEU A 7 -1.59 -14.28 8.04
CA LEU A 7 -2.23 -13.50 6.99
C LEU A 7 -1.85 -12.03 7.18
N VAL A 8 -1.30 -11.42 6.14
CA VAL A 8 -0.92 -10.01 6.11
C VAL A 8 -1.88 -9.26 5.18
N ASP A 9 -2.64 -8.33 5.74
CA ASP A 9 -3.35 -7.30 4.99
C ASP A 9 -2.34 -6.21 4.61
N GLU A 10 -2.01 -6.18 3.33
CA GLU A 10 -1.04 -5.24 2.82
C GLU A 10 -1.46 -3.79 3.07
N GLY A 11 -2.67 -3.41 2.62
CA GLY A 11 -3.04 -2.00 2.47
C GLY A 11 -2.97 -1.27 3.79
N TYR A 12 -3.27 -2.03 4.85
CA TYR A 12 -3.05 -1.63 6.23
C TYR A 12 -1.56 -1.67 6.61
N TYR A 13 -0.87 -2.79 6.38
CA TYR A 13 0.55 -2.96 6.70
C TYR A 13 1.43 -1.84 6.12
N ARG A 14 1.40 -1.55 4.80
CA ARG A 14 2.29 -0.53 4.21
C ARG A 14 2.08 0.85 4.82
N LYS A 15 0.82 1.24 5.04
CA LYS A 15 0.47 2.51 5.70
C LYS A 15 1.00 2.57 7.13
N ARG A 16 0.84 1.48 7.90
CA ARG A 16 1.32 1.39 9.29
C ARG A 16 2.85 1.36 9.37
N ALA A 17 3.50 0.55 8.54
CA ALA A 17 4.95 0.42 8.50
C ALA A 17 5.61 1.74 8.12
N ASN A 18 5.09 2.45 7.12
CA ASN A 18 5.62 3.77 6.77
C ASN A 18 5.44 4.80 7.89
N ARG A 19 4.30 4.78 8.60
CA ARG A 19 4.06 5.69 9.74
C ARG A 19 4.97 5.39 10.94
N LEU A 20 5.22 4.12 11.23
CA LEU A 20 5.96 3.69 12.45
C LEU A 20 7.47 3.61 12.21
N PHE A 21 7.89 3.21 11.01
CA PHE A 21 9.29 2.87 10.69
C PHE A 21 9.86 3.70 9.54
N GLY A 22 9.09 4.65 9.02
CA GLY A 22 9.53 5.55 7.94
C GLY A 22 9.58 4.87 6.57
N GLN A 23 10.07 5.63 5.59
CA GLN A 23 10.29 5.13 4.23
C GLN A 23 11.51 4.20 4.21
N LYS A 24 11.41 3.11 3.44
CA LYS A 24 12.47 2.11 3.26
C LYS A 24 12.52 1.67 1.81
N THR A 25 13.65 1.12 1.38
CA THR A 25 13.71 0.43 0.09
C THR A 25 12.80 -0.79 0.09
N ALA A 26 12.46 -1.28 -1.11
CA ALA A 26 11.65 -2.47 -1.30
C ALA A 26 12.24 -3.70 -0.59
N ALA A 27 13.55 -3.92 -0.73
CA ALA A 27 14.25 -5.04 -0.11
C ALA A 27 14.25 -4.94 1.43
N GLU A 28 14.59 -3.77 1.99
CA GLU A 28 14.58 -3.56 3.44
C GLU A 28 13.18 -3.77 4.03
N ARG A 29 12.13 -3.33 3.32
CA ARG A 29 10.75 -3.52 3.76
C ARG A 29 10.33 -4.99 3.69
N ALA A 30 10.79 -5.75 2.70
CA ALA A 30 10.53 -7.18 2.59
C ALA A 30 11.18 -7.96 3.75
N THR A 31 12.44 -7.66 4.04
CA THR A 31 13.16 -8.22 5.19
C THR A 31 12.47 -7.87 6.51
N GLU A 32 12.09 -6.60 6.69
CA GLU A 32 11.35 -6.15 7.89
C GLU A 32 10.04 -6.91 8.08
N LEU A 33 9.25 -7.10 7.02
CA LEU A 33 7.99 -7.85 7.08
C LEU A 33 8.23 -9.31 7.46
N GLU A 34 9.24 -9.96 6.86
CA GLU A 34 9.59 -11.34 7.16
C GLU A 34 10.00 -11.49 8.63
N GLU A 35 10.89 -10.63 9.12
CA GLU A 35 11.32 -10.62 10.52
C GLU A 35 10.16 -10.36 11.47
N TYR A 36 9.28 -9.42 11.13
CA TYR A 36 8.10 -9.12 11.93
C TYR A 36 7.19 -10.33 12.05
N CYS A 37 6.94 -11.05 10.94
CA CYS A 37 6.17 -12.29 10.94
C CYS A 37 6.84 -13.39 11.79
N LYS A 38 8.17 -13.56 11.68
CA LYS A 38 8.92 -14.55 12.45
C LYS A 38 8.91 -14.26 13.96
N LYS A 39 8.95 -12.98 14.36
CA LYS A 39 8.90 -12.58 15.78
C LYS A 39 7.61 -13.02 16.48
N HIS A 40 6.48 -13.05 15.78
CA HIS A 40 5.21 -13.56 16.33
C HIS A 40 5.26 -15.08 16.65
N LEU A 41 6.12 -15.84 15.98
CA LEU A 41 6.27 -17.28 16.24
C LEU A 41 7.08 -17.55 17.51
N LEU A 42 7.99 -16.64 17.86
CA LEU A 42 8.90 -16.77 19.00
C LEU A 42 8.23 -16.42 20.34
N GLN A 43 7.02 -15.85 20.32
CA GLN A 43 6.25 -15.54 21.53
C GLN A 43 5.68 -16.81 22.18
N ASP A 44 5.41 -17.84 21.39
CA ASP A 44 4.93 -19.13 21.88
C ASP A 44 6.12 -20.04 22.23
N LYS A 45 6.30 -20.35 23.53
CA LYS A 45 7.34 -21.26 24.04
C LYS A 45 7.17 -22.74 23.59
N THR A 46 6.09 -23.05 22.88
CA THR A 46 5.85 -24.37 22.29
C THR A 46 6.50 -24.44 20.91
N GLY A 47 7.04 -25.58 20.51
CA GLY A 47 7.64 -25.77 19.18
C GLY A 47 6.67 -25.51 18.02
N THR A 48 6.55 -24.23 17.64
CA THR A 48 5.76 -23.70 16.54
C THR A 48 6.58 -23.75 15.26
N TYR A 49 5.90 -23.98 14.13
CA TYR A 49 6.51 -24.06 12.82
C TYR A 49 5.75 -23.18 11.84
N LEU A 50 6.47 -22.28 11.16
CA LEU A 50 5.88 -21.45 10.12
C LEU A 50 5.51 -22.29 8.90
N TYR A 51 4.21 -22.50 8.71
CA TYR A 51 3.70 -23.14 7.52
C TYR A 51 3.85 -22.23 6.30
N ARG A 52 3.20 -21.06 6.33
CA ARG A 52 3.13 -20.08 5.22
C ARG A 52 2.76 -18.69 5.73
N ILE A 53 3.27 -17.65 5.07
CA ILE A 53 2.80 -16.27 5.19
C ILE A 53 1.96 -15.97 3.94
N PHE A 54 0.68 -15.72 4.11
CA PHE A 54 -0.24 -15.29 3.07
C PHE A 54 -0.25 -13.78 3.02
N TYR A 55 0.17 -13.23 1.88
CA TYR A 55 0.21 -11.79 1.65
C TYR A 55 -0.89 -11.41 0.66
N TYR A 56 -1.85 -10.60 1.10
CA TYR A 56 -3.01 -10.23 0.29
C TYR A 56 -2.89 -8.76 -0.16
N ASP A 57 -2.88 -8.54 -1.47
CA ASP A 57 -2.69 -7.21 -2.08
C ASP A 57 -3.34 -7.14 -3.48
N TYR A 58 -3.28 -5.99 -4.11
CA TYR A 58 -3.57 -5.74 -5.52
C TYR A 58 -2.28 -5.34 -6.25
N PRO A 59 -2.15 -5.63 -7.55
CA PRO A 59 -1.08 -5.08 -8.35
C PRO A 59 -1.09 -3.54 -8.31
N PRO A 60 0.08 -2.86 -8.39
CA PRO A 60 0.11 -1.41 -8.49
C PRO A 60 -0.63 -0.95 -9.75
N CYS A 61 -1.36 0.16 -9.64
CA CYS A 61 -2.17 0.67 -10.75
C CYS A 61 -1.27 1.21 -11.87
N ASP A 62 -1.51 0.74 -13.11
CA ASP A 62 -0.75 1.12 -14.31
C ASP A 62 -1.52 2.09 -15.23
N LYS A 63 -2.68 2.59 -14.77
CA LYS A 63 -3.55 3.47 -15.55
C LYS A 63 -2.97 4.88 -15.72
N ASN A 64 -3.40 5.53 -16.80
CA ASN A 64 -3.29 6.98 -16.96
C ASN A 64 -4.56 7.62 -16.40
N ILE A 65 -4.41 8.55 -15.46
CA ILE A 65 -5.54 9.16 -14.76
C ILE A 65 -5.46 10.66 -14.88
N TYR A 66 -6.57 11.29 -15.25
CA TYR A 66 -6.67 12.74 -15.34
C TYR A 66 -6.63 13.38 -13.94
N HIS A 67 -5.70 14.31 -13.74
CA HIS A 67 -5.64 15.11 -12.52
C HIS A 67 -6.39 16.43 -12.74
N PRO A 68 -7.50 16.70 -12.04
CA PRO A 68 -8.37 17.85 -12.32
C PRO A 68 -7.69 19.21 -12.03
N PHE A 69 -6.87 19.30 -10.99
CA PHE A 69 -6.13 20.54 -10.68
C PHE A 69 -5.01 20.85 -11.68
N LEU A 70 -4.15 19.87 -11.99
CA LEU A 70 -3.06 20.04 -12.97
C LEU A 70 -3.52 20.00 -14.43
N GLN A 71 -4.79 19.65 -14.65
CA GLN A 71 -5.44 19.53 -15.96
C GLN A 71 -4.68 18.65 -16.95
N ARG A 72 -4.01 17.60 -16.46
CA ARG A 72 -3.20 16.68 -17.26
C ARG A 72 -3.36 15.24 -16.82
N ASN A 73 -3.06 14.33 -17.74
CA ASN A 73 -2.99 12.91 -17.42
C ASN A 73 -1.69 12.59 -16.67
N ILE A 74 -1.82 11.86 -15.57
CA ILE A 74 -0.70 11.29 -14.81
C ILE A 74 -0.63 9.81 -15.12
N ASN A 75 0.54 9.38 -15.60
CA ASN A 75 0.83 7.98 -15.87
C ASN A 75 1.34 7.32 -14.59
N LEU A 76 0.49 6.53 -13.92
CA LEU A 76 0.85 5.89 -12.66
C LEU A 76 1.93 4.81 -12.83
N LYS A 77 2.01 4.17 -14.00
CA LYS A 77 3.05 3.18 -14.32
C LYS A 77 4.46 3.77 -14.26
N LYS A 78 4.60 5.09 -14.50
CA LYS A 78 5.88 5.79 -14.46
C LYS A 78 6.23 6.36 -13.06
N SER A 79 5.37 6.15 -12.06
CA SER A 79 5.63 6.66 -10.72
C SER A 79 6.68 5.83 -9.98
N ASP A 80 7.44 6.47 -9.10
CA ASP A 80 8.38 5.79 -8.20
C ASP A 80 7.67 4.76 -7.32
N LEU A 81 6.44 5.07 -6.90
CA LEU A 81 5.60 4.16 -6.15
C LEU A 81 5.33 2.87 -6.94
N TYR A 82 4.97 2.97 -8.23
CA TYR A 82 4.73 1.79 -9.07
C TYR A 82 5.99 0.91 -9.20
N THR A 83 7.15 1.53 -9.41
CA THR A 83 8.43 0.82 -9.48
C THR A 83 8.77 0.16 -8.14
N TRP A 84 8.72 0.91 -7.05
CA TRP A 84 9.00 0.43 -5.69
C TRP A 84 8.09 -0.74 -5.32
N MET A 85 6.79 -0.63 -5.65
CA MET A 85 5.78 -1.67 -5.42
C MET A 85 6.10 -2.97 -6.13
N ASN A 86 6.42 -2.91 -7.43
CA ASN A 86 6.77 -4.10 -8.19
C ASN A 86 8.04 -4.76 -7.66
N THR A 87 9.06 -3.96 -7.32
CA THR A 87 10.28 -4.47 -6.69
C THR A 87 9.94 -5.16 -5.38
N PHE A 88 9.18 -4.52 -4.49
CA PHE A 88 8.80 -5.08 -3.19
C PHE A 88 8.03 -6.40 -3.32
N LEU A 89 7.05 -6.47 -4.23
CA LEU A 89 6.32 -7.72 -4.48
C LEU A 89 7.22 -8.82 -5.03
N ASN A 90 8.23 -8.48 -5.84
CA ASN A 90 9.20 -9.45 -6.33
C ASN A 90 10.15 -9.94 -5.23
N GLU A 91 10.59 -9.07 -4.32
CA GLU A 91 11.34 -9.47 -3.12
C GLU A 91 10.53 -10.43 -2.23
N LEU A 92 9.22 -10.17 -2.06
CA LEU A 92 8.36 -11.10 -1.31
C LEU A 92 8.19 -12.45 -2.02
N LYS A 93 8.12 -12.47 -3.36
CA LYS A 93 8.05 -13.74 -4.13
C LYS A 93 9.32 -14.57 -4.02
N SER A 94 10.49 -13.94 -3.94
CA SER A 94 11.76 -14.64 -3.75
C SER A 94 11.98 -15.06 -2.29
N THR A 95 11.25 -14.49 -1.35
CA THR A 95 11.34 -14.82 0.09
C THR A 95 10.65 -16.14 0.42
N ARG A 96 11.33 -17.00 1.18
CA ARG A 96 10.82 -18.32 1.57
C ARG A 96 9.50 -18.18 2.35
N LYS A 97 8.56 -19.10 2.09
CA LYS A 97 7.25 -19.22 2.77
C LYS A 97 6.26 -18.08 2.51
N PHE A 98 6.59 -17.06 1.74
CA PHE A 98 5.58 -16.11 1.26
C PHE A 98 4.73 -16.74 0.15
N ALA A 99 3.42 -16.51 0.21
CA ALA A 99 2.46 -16.82 -0.84
C ALA A 99 1.61 -15.57 -1.05
N LEU A 100 1.78 -14.94 -2.21
CA LEU A 100 1.09 -13.71 -2.55
C LEU A 100 -0.22 -14.06 -3.25
N ARG A 101 -1.31 -13.46 -2.80
CA ARG A 101 -2.61 -13.51 -3.47
C ARG A 101 -2.94 -12.11 -3.97
N MET A 102 -3.02 -11.98 -5.29
CA MET A 102 -3.34 -10.72 -5.95
C MET A 102 -4.82 -10.64 -6.28
N GLY A 103 -5.48 -9.59 -5.80
CA GLY A 103 -6.80 -9.20 -6.26
C GLY A 103 -6.76 -8.58 -7.66
N ARG A 104 -7.90 -8.03 -8.09
CA ARG A 104 -8.02 -7.24 -9.32
C ARG A 104 -8.51 -5.85 -8.96
N LEU A 105 -7.87 -4.83 -9.52
CA LEU A 105 -8.34 -3.45 -9.39
C LEU A 105 -9.69 -3.31 -10.10
N SER A 106 -10.61 -2.53 -9.54
CA SER A 106 -11.83 -2.19 -10.27
C SER A 106 -11.47 -1.29 -11.46
N SER A 107 -12.08 -1.54 -12.62
CA SER A 107 -11.75 -0.83 -13.85
C SER A 107 -12.27 0.62 -13.85
N ASN A 108 -13.37 0.90 -13.13
CA ASN A 108 -14.19 2.09 -13.40
C ASN A 108 -14.08 3.22 -12.38
N ASP A 109 -13.56 2.97 -11.17
CA ASP A 109 -13.68 3.91 -10.03
C ASP A 109 -12.36 4.55 -9.58
N THR A 110 -11.31 4.54 -10.43
CA THR A 110 -10.01 5.13 -10.06
C THR A 110 -9.91 6.59 -10.51
N GLY A 111 -9.70 7.52 -9.57
CA GLY A 111 -9.63 8.95 -9.90
C GLY A 111 -9.03 9.81 -8.80
N TYR A 112 -8.66 11.05 -9.13
CA TYR A 112 -8.26 12.03 -8.13
C TYR A 112 -9.48 12.66 -7.49
N ILE A 113 -9.50 12.69 -6.16
CA ILE A 113 -10.54 13.39 -5.39
C ILE A 113 -9.89 14.43 -4.48
N ILE A 114 -10.64 15.50 -4.16
CA ILE A 114 -10.26 16.42 -3.10
C ILE A 114 -10.32 15.67 -1.77
N LYS A 115 -9.30 15.82 -0.93
CA LYS A 115 -9.26 15.22 0.40
C LYS A 115 -10.52 15.60 1.20
N PRO A 116 -11.18 14.64 1.87
CA PRO A 116 -12.48 14.90 2.52
C PRO A 116 -12.48 16.09 3.47
N GLU A 117 -11.40 16.31 4.21
CA GLU A 117 -11.22 17.44 5.11
C GLU A 117 -11.23 18.79 4.39
N LYS A 118 -10.65 18.88 3.19
CA LYS A 118 -10.64 20.10 2.35
C LYS A 118 -11.99 20.32 1.67
N MET A 119 -12.61 19.25 1.19
CA MET A 119 -13.97 19.33 0.63
C MET A 119 -14.99 19.82 1.68
N LYS A 120 -14.91 19.32 2.92
CA LYS A 120 -15.75 19.81 4.03
C LYS A 120 -15.49 21.29 4.33
N ALA A 121 -14.24 21.74 4.28
CA ALA A 121 -13.89 23.15 4.51
C ALA A 121 -14.42 24.07 3.40
N LEU A 122 -14.39 23.64 2.14
CA LEU A 122 -15.01 24.33 1.01
C LEU A 122 -16.52 24.48 1.21
N CYS A 123 -17.23 23.38 1.50
CA CYS A 123 -18.68 23.41 1.73
C CYS A 123 -19.08 24.27 2.94
N ALA A 124 -18.18 24.42 3.92
CA ALA A 124 -18.38 25.29 5.08
C ALA A 124 -17.94 26.74 4.86
N ASN A 125 -17.54 27.12 3.64
CA ASN A 125 -17.00 28.44 3.28
C ASN A 125 -15.81 28.88 4.15
N LYS A 126 -15.03 27.92 4.69
CA LYS A 126 -13.82 28.21 5.49
C LYS A 126 -12.59 28.44 4.63
N ILE A 127 -12.62 27.91 3.41
CA ILE A 127 -11.62 28.10 2.36
C ILE A 127 -12.35 28.33 1.04
N SER A 128 -11.66 28.93 0.08
CA SER A 128 -12.10 29.16 -1.28
C SER A 128 -11.43 28.19 -2.26
N PHE A 129 -11.91 28.12 -3.49
CA PHE A 129 -11.25 27.32 -4.54
C PHE A 129 -9.84 27.83 -4.87
N SER A 130 -9.54 29.12 -4.65
CA SER A 130 -8.19 29.68 -4.80
C SER A 130 -7.19 29.19 -3.75
N ASP A 131 -7.67 28.69 -2.61
CA ASP A 131 -6.81 28.14 -1.55
C ASP A 131 -6.44 26.66 -1.80
N ILE A 132 -6.99 26.07 -2.87
CA ILE A 132 -6.76 24.66 -3.20
C ILE A 132 -5.44 24.53 -3.96
N THR A 133 -4.60 23.60 -3.49
CA THR A 133 -3.34 23.22 -4.14
C THR A 133 -3.33 21.74 -4.56
N GLU A 134 -2.31 21.32 -5.31
CA GLU A 134 -2.12 19.92 -5.71
C GLU A 134 -2.14 18.97 -4.50
N ASP A 135 -1.52 19.36 -3.38
CA ASP A 135 -1.45 18.58 -2.14
C ASP A 135 -2.82 18.32 -1.49
N ASN A 136 -3.87 19.02 -1.92
CA ASN A 136 -5.23 18.82 -1.43
C ASN A 136 -5.96 17.69 -2.16
N PHE A 137 -5.35 17.10 -3.20
CA PHE A 137 -5.88 15.95 -3.89
C PHE A 137 -5.27 14.66 -3.36
N ARG A 138 -6.02 13.57 -3.48
CA ARG A 138 -5.51 12.21 -3.28
C ARG A 138 -6.06 11.30 -4.36
N LEU A 139 -5.28 10.29 -4.72
CA LEU A 139 -5.76 9.22 -5.56
C LEU A 139 -6.74 8.35 -4.76
N ASP A 140 -7.90 8.09 -5.34
CA ASP A 140 -8.88 7.14 -4.84
C ASP A 140 -8.84 5.92 -5.74
N ILE A 141 -8.38 4.79 -5.18
CA ILE A 141 -8.32 3.50 -5.88
C ILE A 141 -9.26 2.56 -5.14
N LYS A 142 -10.20 1.96 -5.86
CA LYS A 142 -11.15 0.96 -5.36
C LYS A 142 -10.94 -0.40 -6.01
#